data_AF-D0LVF3-F1
#
_entry.id   AF-D0LVF3-F1
#
_cell.length_a   1.000
_cell.length_b   1.000
_cell.length_c   1.000
_cell.angle_alpha   90.00
_cell.angle_beta   90.00
_cell.angle_gamma   90.00
#
_symmetry.space_group_name_H-M   'P 1'
#
loop_
_entity.id
_entity.type
_entity.pdbx_description
1 polymer ?
#
loop_
_entity_poly.entity_id
_entity_poly.type
_entity_poly.pdbx_seq_one_letter_code
_entity_poly.pdbx_strand_id
1 'polypeptide(L)'
;MKTRKIALVLAGGVSLGSYEAGVLAELLYALDWLNRPETLDGRDPFELDIMTGASAGGMTAALVARIMMYDLPGRRDHLRRVWVDGVDIVGLLDQQDVPLNALLSKRVLAQLAHDYVVKGSDAPPIAPASFAPERLHLSLTLSNMHGISYEIPYFASTDSESQFVTTMFSDMANFTLERADLPGRRVWDTIVQSALACGSFPFAFQPHPLRRSSSDYRGSMQEHDTALFDRDMMFIDGGMFNNEPLGEAIDTASDVDGGTIEPDRIFLLVDPNINASNHVSEILLDDSITKHALRMGQMLLGESTAREWLRANRTNVDIEWRDHLVSQVGRMLREAELADAAAMAAAMKALASEIVARRRALLGADEVPDSYLESRSARTMKGEPFAALYASLGASSGEDGGAQPTHKQELFRYLVFVLNTVSNLKNKQKIHLSLIGADKRQVAGDTLSGFGGFFEHSWRLHDYRVGRRNAHALLPTMLGVPAYAKEPGTHEGAHEDYHLPPEWADYPNITIEKASHARRIAFSEVVLARADTVMSEFGIPKPVRWVARTVFLKRWLAGKLGL
;
A
#
# COMPACT_ATOMS: atom_id res chain seq x y z
N MET A 1 -3.83 -26.36 -12.28
CA MET A 1 -4.46 -25.04 -12.47
C MET A 1 -3.47 -24.00 -12.01
N LYS A 2 -3.40 -22.86 -12.68
CA LYS A 2 -2.57 -21.75 -12.23
C LYS A 2 -3.36 -20.99 -11.17
N THR A 3 -2.73 -20.28 -10.25
CA THR A 3 -3.44 -19.46 -9.27
C THR A 3 -3.28 -17.99 -9.66
N ARG A 4 -4.37 -17.23 -9.68
CA ARG A 4 -4.34 -15.78 -9.96
C ARG A 4 -4.04 -15.03 -8.67
N LYS A 5 -2.87 -14.41 -8.61
CA LYS A 5 -2.37 -13.74 -7.40
C LYS A 5 -2.89 -12.30 -7.27
N ILE A 6 -3.14 -11.88 -6.04
CA ILE A 6 -3.62 -10.55 -5.68
C ILE A 6 -2.66 -9.92 -4.67
N ALA A 7 -2.12 -8.76 -5.04
CA ALA A 7 -1.45 -7.85 -4.11
C ALA A 7 -2.44 -6.77 -3.67
N LEU A 8 -2.79 -6.77 -2.38
CA LEU A 8 -3.68 -5.79 -1.78
C LEU A 8 -2.87 -4.61 -1.22
N VAL A 9 -3.20 -3.40 -1.63
CA VAL A 9 -2.59 -2.15 -1.14
C VAL A 9 -3.67 -1.37 -0.39
N LEU A 10 -3.41 -1.02 0.87
CA LEU A 10 -4.36 -0.30 1.72
C LEU A 10 -3.81 1.09 2.06
N ALA A 11 -4.52 2.13 1.61
CA ALA A 11 -4.15 3.51 1.88
C ALA A 11 -4.41 3.89 3.36
N GLY A 12 -3.86 5.03 3.80
CA GLY A 12 -4.22 5.61 5.08
C GLY A 12 -5.53 6.41 5.02
N GLY A 13 -6.47 6.12 5.94
CA GLY A 13 -7.80 6.76 5.97
C GLY A 13 -8.29 7.26 7.34
N VAL A 14 -7.48 7.23 8.40
CA VAL A 14 -7.88 7.59 9.78
C VAL A 14 -9.19 6.89 10.19
N SER A 15 -10.32 7.60 10.35
CA SER A 15 -11.61 6.99 10.74
C SER A 15 -12.33 6.30 9.58
N LEU A 16 -11.89 6.54 8.35
CA LEU A 16 -12.35 5.83 7.16
C LEU A 16 -11.78 4.42 7.04
N GLY A 17 -10.99 3.95 8.02
CA GLY A 17 -10.76 2.51 8.21
C GLY A 17 -12.08 1.72 8.32
N SER A 18 -13.19 2.38 8.71
CA SER A 18 -14.54 1.81 8.61
C SER A 18 -15.00 1.52 7.17
N TYR A 19 -14.69 2.39 6.21
CA TYR A 19 -14.92 2.15 4.78
C TYR A 19 -14.04 0.99 4.27
N GLU A 20 -12.74 1.02 4.58
CA GLU A 20 -11.80 -0.05 4.22
C GLU A 20 -12.26 -1.40 4.76
N ALA A 21 -12.70 -1.45 6.02
CA ALA A 21 -13.25 -2.65 6.66
C ALA A 21 -14.47 -3.19 5.90
N GLY A 22 -15.30 -2.31 5.34
CA GLY A 22 -16.41 -2.68 4.47
C GLY A 22 -15.93 -3.29 3.16
N VAL A 23 -15.00 -2.62 2.46
CA VAL A 23 -14.41 -3.13 1.21
C VAL A 23 -13.79 -4.51 1.43
N LEU A 24 -13.05 -4.69 2.53
CA LEU A 24 -12.35 -5.94 2.82
C LEU A 24 -13.29 -7.04 3.29
N ALA A 25 -14.35 -6.73 4.04
CA ALA A 25 -15.39 -7.71 4.35
C ALA A 25 -16.00 -8.28 3.07
N GLU A 26 -16.25 -7.43 2.07
CA GLU A 26 -16.74 -7.88 0.77
C GLU A 26 -15.69 -8.63 -0.04
N LEU A 27 -14.45 -8.14 -0.10
CA LEU A 27 -13.36 -8.82 -0.82
C LEU A 27 -13.14 -10.24 -0.28
N LEU A 28 -13.04 -10.40 1.03
CA LEU A 28 -12.84 -11.70 1.66
C LEU A 28 -14.03 -12.63 1.40
N TYR A 29 -15.25 -12.11 1.40
CA TYR A 29 -16.44 -12.88 1.01
C TYR A 29 -16.40 -13.28 -0.47
N ALA A 30 -16.07 -12.35 -1.36
CA ALA A 30 -16.04 -12.58 -2.81
C ALA A 30 -14.99 -13.61 -3.19
N LEU A 31 -13.77 -13.50 -2.67
CA LEU A 31 -12.70 -14.46 -2.93
C LEU A 31 -13.04 -15.84 -2.39
N ASP A 32 -13.60 -15.93 -1.18
CA ASP A 32 -14.07 -17.22 -0.64
C ASP A 32 -15.17 -17.82 -1.51
N TRP A 33 -16.14 -17.00 -1.92
CA TRP A 33 -17.22 -17.44 -2.78
C TRP A 33 -16.68 -17.92 -4.12
N LEU A 34 -15.78 -17.19 -4.77
CA LEU A 34 -15.24 -17.50 -6.10
C LEU A 34 -14.35 -18.75 -6.12
N ASN A 35 -13.65 -19.03 -5.02
CA ASN A 35 -12.78 -20.21 -4.89
C ASN A 35 -13.52 -21.51 -4.55
N ARG A 36 -14.84 -21.47 -4.30
CA ARG A 36 -15.62 -22.68 -4.01
C ARG A 36 -15.69 -23.60 -5.23
N PRO A 37 -15.67 -24.94 -5.04
CA PRO A 37 -15.76 -25.89 -6.15
C PRO A 37 -16.96 -25.64 -7.07
N GLU A 38 -18.10 -25.20 -6.52
CA GLU A 38 -19.35 -24.99 -7.25
C GLU A 38 -19.32 -23.76 -8.16
N THR A 39 -18.45 -22.79 -7.90
CA THR A 39 -18.39 -21.48 -8.59
C THR A 39 -17.09 -21.27 -9.36
N LEU A 40 -16.09 -22.11 -9.08
CA LEU A 40 -14.81 -22.07 -9.76
C LEU A 40 -14.98 -22.33 -11.26
N ASP A 41 -15.87 -23.27 -11.64
CA ASP A 41 -16.28 -23.54 -13.03
C ASP A 41 -15.09 -23.65 -14.01
N GLY A 42 -14.04 -24.37 -13.60
CA GLY A 42 -12.81 -24.55 -14.39
C GLY A 42 -11.88 -23.33 -14.49
N ARG A 43 -12.22 -22.21 -13.83
CA ARG A 43 -11.35 -21.02 -13.67
C ARG A 43 -10.16 -21.33 -12.77
N ASP A 44 -9.10 -20.57 -12.94
CA ASP A 44 -8.00 -20.50 -11.98
C ASP A 44 -8.48 -19.84 -10.66
N PRO A 45 -8.18 -20.44 -9.49
CA PRO A 45 -8.53 -19.86 -8.19
C PRO A 45 -7.72 -18.59 -7.91
N PHE A 46 -8.21 -17.77 -6.97
CA PHE A 46 -7.50 -16.60 -6.49
C PHE A 46 -6.66 -16.89 -5.24
N GLU A 47 -5.55 -16.19 -5.10
CA GLU A 47 -4.73 -16.19 -3.89
C GLU A 47 -4.32 -14.75 -3.55
N LEU A 48 -4.44 -14.37 -2.28
CA LEU A 48 -4.03 -13.06 -1.78
C LEU A 48 -2.71 -13.21 -1.01
N ASP A 49 -1.59 -12.99 -1.70
CA ASP A 49 -0.25 -13.32 -1.21
C ASP A 49 0.54 -12.11 -0.70
N ILE A 50 0.13 -10.90 -1.05
CA ILE A 50 0.80 -9.65 -0.64
C ILE A 50 -0.23 -8.68 -0.07
N MET A 51 0.09 -8.10 1.09
CA MET A 51 -0.63 -6.99 1.69
C MET A 51 0.35 -5.90 2.08
N THR A 52 0.12 -4.69 1.58
CA THR A 52 0.83 -3.49 2.03
C THR A 52 -0.16 -2.50 2.61
N GLY A 53 0.20 -1.79 3.68
CA GLY A 53 -0.73 -0.87 4.32
C GLY A 53 -0.07 0.32 5.01
N ALA A 54 -0.75 1.47 4.97
CA ALA A 54 -0.38 2.68 5.67
C ALA A 54 -1.46 3.14 6.65
N SER A 55 -1.08 3.71 7.78
CA SER A 55 -1.99 4.23 8.80
C SER A 55 -3.12 3.25 9.17
N ALA A 56 -4.39 3.70 9.07
CA ALA A 56 -5.58 2.86 9.23
C ALA A 56 -5.55 1.61 8.34
N GLY A 57 -5.13 1.73 7.07
CA GLY A 57 -4.96 0.61 6.16
C GLY A 57 -3.94 -0.43 6.65
N GLY A 58 -2.84 0.01 7.28
CA GLY A 58 -1.86 -0.90 7.90
C GLY A 58 -2.43 -1.67 9.10
N MET A 59 -3.22 -1.01 9.95
CA MET A 59 -3.95 -1.67 11.05
C MET A 59 -4.97 -2.68 10.51
N THR A 60 -5.68 -2.30 9.45
CA THR A 60 -6.65 -3.18 8.79
C THR A 60 -5.96 -4.36 8.10
N ALA A 61 -4.79 -4.18 7.49
CA ALA A 61 -4.00 -5.25 6.89
C ALA A 61 -3.61 -6.33 7.92
N ALA A 62 -3.15 -5.92 9.11
CA ALA A 62 -2.81 -6.84 10.19
C ALA A 62 -4.04 -7.65 10.67
N LEU A 63 -5.20 -6.99 10.78
CA LEU A 63 -6.46 -7.65 11.13
C LEU A 63 -6.90 -8.65 10.05
N VAL A 64 -6.82 -8.28 8.77
CA VAL A 64 -7.15 -9.16 7.65
C VAL A 64 -6.20 -10.35 7.56
N ALA A 65 -4.89 -10.15 7.76
CA ALA A 65 -3.92 -11.25 7.85
C ALA A 65 -4.35 -12.29 8.88
N ARG A 66 -4.76 -11.83 10.06
CA ARG A 66 -5.22 -12.72 11.14
C ARG A 66 -6.51 -13.46 10.77
N ILE A 67 -7.49 -12.78 10.17
CA ILE A 67 -8.76 -13.37 9.74
C ILE A 67 -8.49 -14.45 8.68
N MET A 68 -7.79 -14.06 7.62
CA MET A 68 -7.55 -14.90 6.44
C MET A 68 -6.73 -16.15 6.77
N MET A 69 -5.65 -16.02 7.56
CA MET A 69 -4.73 -17.12 7.82
C MET A 69 -5.24 -18.12 8.88
N TYR A 70 -6.27 -17.79 9.67
CA TYR A 70 -6.69 -18.65 10.79
C TYR A 70 -8.15 -19.07 10.81
N ASP A 71 -9.10 -18.16 10.61
CA ASP A 71 -10.53 -18.46 10.78
C ASP A 71 -11.37 -17.40 10.07
N LEU A 72 -11.50 -17.57 8.75
CA LEU A 72 -12.27 -16.64 7.94
C LEU A 72 -13.76 -16.61 8.37
N PRO A 73 -14.48 -17.74 8.52
CA PRO A 73 -15.89 -17.73 8.88
C PRO A 73 -16.15 -17.17 10.27
N GLY A 74 -15.30 -17.50 11.26
CA GLY A 74 -15.49 -17.08 12.65
C GLY A 74 -14.98 -15.67 12.98
N ARG A 75 -14.20 -15.04 12.08
CA ARG A 75 -13.57 -13.74 12.35
C ARG A 75 -13.85 -12.64 11.33
N ARG A 76 -14.54 -12.90 10.21
CA ARG A 76 -14.82 -11.85 9.20
C ARG A 76 -15.56 -10.64 9.80
N ASP A 77 -16.48 -10.88 10.73
CA ASP A 77 -17.23 -9.82 11.41
C ASP A 77 -16.36 -8.93 12.32
N HIS A 78 -15.14 -9.37 12.65
CA HIS A 78 -14.18 -8.56 13.43
C HIS A 78 -13.82 -7.25 12.73
N LEU A 79 -13.84 -7.20 11.39
CA LEU A 79 -13.65 -5.95 10.64
C LEU A 79 -14.67 -4.88 11.06
N ARG A 80 -15.96 -5.26 11.12
CA ARG A 80 -17.04 -4.39 11.58
C ARG A 80 -16.93 -4.11 13.08
N ARG A 81 -16.67 -5.13 13.91
CA ARG A 81 -16.58 -4.97 15.36
C ARG A 81 -15.47 -4.01 15.78
N VAL A 82 -14.32 -4.05 15.12
CA VAL A 82 -13.19 -3.16 15.43
C VAL A 82 -13.50 -1.75 14.94
N TRP A 83 -13.78 -1.59 13.64
CA TRP A 83 -13.84 -0.26 13.03
C TRP A 83 -15.16 0.47 13.20
N VAL A 84 -16.27 -0.23 13.40
CA VAL A 84 -17.60 0.39 13.56
C VAL A 84 -17.99 0.44 15.04
N ASP A 85 -17.97 -0.72 15.71
CA ASP A 85 -18.49 -0.86 17.07
C ASP A 85 -17.44 -0.50 18.15
N GLY A 86 -16.15 -0.74 17.88
CA GLY A 86 -15.09 -0.67 18.89
C GLY A 86 -14.43 0.70 19.03
N VAL A 87 -13.86 1.24 17.96
CA VAL A 87 -13.13 2.52 18.02
C VAL A 87 -14.10 3.69 18.04
N ASP A 88 -14.06 4.51 19.10
CA ASP A 88 -14.82 5.75 19.19
C ASP A 88 -14.03 6.89 19.85
N ILE A 89 -14.55 8.11 19.72
CA ILE A 89 -13.88 9.30 20.25
C ILE A 89 -13.77 9.28 21.77
N VAL A 90 -14.68 8.61 22.49
CA VAL A 90 -14.65 8.57 23.96
C VAL A 90 -13.48 7.72 24.44
N GLY A 91 -13.28 6.54 23.86
CA GLY A 91 -12.12 5.68 24.12
C GLY A 91 -10.80 6.34 23.72
N LEU A 92 -10.80 7.11 22.62
CA LEU A 92 -9.62 7.89 22.19
C LEU A 92 -9.34 9.09 23.09
N LEU A 93 -10.29 9.59 23.87
CA LEU A 93 -10.10 10.71 24.79
C LEU A 93 -9.86 10.27 26.24
N ASP A 94 -9.73 8.97 26.49
CA ASP A 94 -9.49 8.46 27.83
C ASP A 94 -8.20 9.02 28.43
N GLN A 95 -8.33 9.74 29.55
CA GLN A 95 -7.26 10.48 30.20
C GLN A 95 -6.35 9.63 31.10
N GLN A 96 -6.67 8.35 31.33
CA GLN A 96 -5.86 7.47 32.20
C GLN A 96 -4.43 7.23 31.68
N ASP A 97 -4.18 7.45 30.38
CA ASP A 97 -2.92 7.08 29.72
C ASP A 97 -2.49 8.06 28.61
N VAL A 98 -2.81 9.35 28.73
CA VAL A 98 -2.46 10.35 27.70
C VAL A 98 -1.29 11.22 28.16
N PRO A 99 -0.05 10.94 27.70
CA PRO A 99 1.12 11.75 28.02
C PRO A 99 1.02 13.17 27.45
N LEU A 100 1.89 14.07 27.91
CA LEU A 100 1.84 15.51 27.64
C LEU A 100 1.87 15.87 26.13
N ASN A 101 2.43 14.99 25.29
CA ASN A 101 2.72 15.19 23.86
C ASN A 101 1.71 14.56 22.87
N ALA A 102 0.50 14.18 23.29
CA ALA A 102 -0.55 13.65 22.41
C ALA A 102 -1.95 14.19 22.72
N LEU A 103 -2.81 14.31 21.72
CA LEU A 103 -4.22 14.66 21.90
C LEU A 103 -5.09 13.46 22.31
N LEU A 104 -4.79 12.29 21.75
CA LEU A 104 -5.59 11.06 21.86
C LEU A 104 -4.80 9.92 22.50
N SER A 105 -5.52 9.06 23.21
CA SER A 105 -5.03 7.82 23.77
C SER A 105 -5.01 6.70 22.74
N LYS A 106 -3.94 5.90 22.74
CA LYS A 106 -3.87 4.65 21.97
C LYS A 106 -4.44 3.45 22.71
N ARG A 107 -4.89 3.60 23.97
CA ARG A 107 -5.30 2.47 24.83
C ARG A 107 -6.41 1.63 24.21
N VAL A 108 -7.46 2.28 23.68
CA VAL A 108 -8.57 1.58 23.01
C VAL A 108 -8.08 0.83 21.76
N LEU A 109 -7.16 1.41 20.99
CA LEU A 109 -6.58 0.77 19.80
C LEU A 109 -5.73 -0.44 20.18
N ALA A 110 -4.88 -0.31 21.20
CA ALA A 110 -4.05 -1.40 21.71
C ALA A 110 -4.88 -2.56 22.27
N GLN A 111 -5.96 -2.25 22.99
CA GLN A 111 -6.88 -3.25 23.53
C GLN A 111 -7.58 -4.02 22.39
N LEU A 112 -8.14 -3.31 21.41
CA LEU A 112 -8.80 -3.94 20.26
C LEU A 112 -7.80 -4.78 19.45
N ALA A 113 -6.61 -4.27 19.19
CA ALA A 113 -5.58 -5.02 18.47
C ALA A 113 -5.17 -6.29 19.24
N HIS A 114 -4.99 -6.22 20.56
CA HIS A 114 -4.73 -7.40 21.36
C HIS A 114 -5.89 -8.40 21.28
N ASP A 115 -7.13 -7.96 21.45
CA ASP A 115 -8.30 -8.85 21.54
C ASP A 115 -8.65 -9.52 20.22
N TYR A 116 -8.50 -8.83 19.09
CA TYR A 116 -8.91 -9.32 17.78
C TYR A 116 -7.75 -9.89 16.94
N VAL A 117 -6.51 -9.46 17.19
CA VAL A 117 -5.32 -9.92 16.45
C VAL A 117 -4.47 -10.89 17.28
N VAL A 118 -4.03 -10.50 18.48
CA VAL A 118 -3.07 -11.29 19.29
C VAL A 118 -3.74 -12.45 20.01
N LYS A 119 -4.92 -12.24 20.59
CA LYS A 119 -5.57 -13.22 21.46
C LYS A 119 -5.88 -14.51 20.69
N GLY A 120 -5.46 -15.64 21.27
CA GLY A 120 -5.63 -16.97 20.69
C GLY A 120 -4.77 -17.23 19.46
N SER A 121 -3.67 -16.51 19.25
CA SER A 121 -2.74 -16.76 18.13
C SER A 121 -1.88 -18.02 18.31
N ASP A 122 -1.73 -18.50 19.55
CA ASP A 122 -1.02 -19.76 19.85
C ASP A 122 -1.90 -21.00 19.57
N ALA A 123 -3.20 -20.81 19.34
CA ALA A 123 -4.08 -21.89 18.93
C ALA A 123 -3.90 -22.18 17.43
N PRO A 124 -4.03 -23.44 17.01
CA PRO A 124 -3.99 -23.78 15.59
C PRO A 124 -5.09 -23.06 14.79
N PRO A 125 -4.87 -22.82 13.49
CA PRO A 125 -5.92 -22.30 12.62
C PRO A 125 -7.15 -23.21 12.63
N ILE A 126 -8.35 -22.62 12.60
CA ILE A 126 -9.64 -23.32 12.64
C ILE A 126 -10.14 -23.55 11.22
N ALA A 127 -10.25 -22.48 10.44
CA ALA A 127 -10.75 -22.49 9.07
C ALA A 127 -10.12 -21.33 8.28
N PRO A 128 -8.84 -21.45 7.87
CA PRO A 128 -8.21 -20.48 6.99
C PRO A 128 -9.01 -20.26 5.71
N ALA A 129 -8.87 -19.08 5.12
CA ALA A 129 -9.53 -18.75 3.86
C ALA A 129 -9.07 -19.66 2.72
N SER A 130 -9.99 -19.97 1.81
CA SER A 130 -9.71 -20.76 0.59
C SER A 130 -8.74 -20.09 -0.39
N PHE A 131 -8.53 -18.78 -0.25
CA PHE A 131 -7.59 -17.95 -1.03
C PHE A 131 -6.41 -17.45 -0.19
N ALA A 132 -6.25 -17.93 1.05
CA ALA A 132 -5.01 -17.70 1.77
C ALA A 132 -3.84 -18.23 0.92
N PRO A 133 -2.64 -17.67 1.04
CA PRO A 133 -1.44 -18.19 0.37
C PRO A 133 -0.73 -19.22 1.25
N GLU A 134 0.24 -19.94 0.68
CA GLU A 134 1.24 -20.68 1.48
C GLU A 134 2.14 -19.71 2.26
N ARG A 135 2.49 -18.58 1.62
CA ARG A 135 3.29 -17.52 2.22
C ARG A 135 2.62 -16.17 1.99
N LEU A 136 2.26 -15.50 3.07
CA LEU A 136 1.72 -14.15 3.04
C LEU A 136 2.81 -13.13 3.37
N HIS A 137 3.00 -12.16 2.49
CA HIS A 137 3.88 -11.01 2.69
C HIS A 137 3.05 -9.83 3.20
N LEU A 138 3.38 -9.31 4.38
CA LEU A 138 2.72 -8.18 5.02
C LEU A 138 3.73 -7.06 5.26
N SER A 139 3.53 -5.90 4.64
CA SER A 139 4.38 -4.72 4.79
C SER A 139 3.57 -3.55 5.36
N LEU A 140 4.06 -2.95 6.44
CA LEU A 140 3.41 -1.83 7.13
C LEU A 140 4.32 -0.60 7.10
N THR A 141 3.84 0.51 6.53
CA THR A 141 4.65 1.73 6.38
C THR A 141 4.95 2.34 7.73
N LEU A 142 6.16 2.84 7.93
CA LEU A 142 6.61 3.49 9.15
C LEU A 142 7.36 4.79 8.83
N SER A 143 7.34 5.73 9.78
CA SER A 143 8.16 6.94 9.71
C SER A 143 9.09 6.99 10.91
N ASN A 144 10.37 6.71 10.69
CA ASN A 144 11.40 6.62 11.71
C ASN A 144 11.95 8.00 12.09
N MET A 145 11.62 8.49 13.28
CA MET A 145 12.01 9.84 13.72
C MET A 145 13.52 10.01 13.95
N HIS A 146 14.27 8.91 14.11
CA HIS A 146 15.72 8.97 14.25
C HIS A 146 16.42 9.20 12.90
N GLY A 147 15.80 8.74 11.82
CA GLY A 147 16.40 8.71 10.48
C GLY A 147 17.54 7.68 10.38
N ILE A 148 17.72 7.13 9.18
CA ILE A 148 18.82 6.21 8.85
C ILE A 148 19.60 6.79 7.67
N SER A 149 20.92 6.84 7.80
CA SER A 149 21.79 7.45 6.79
C SER A 149 22.34 6.42 5.81
N TYR A 150 22.41 6.82 4.55
CA TYR A 150 22.95 6.02 3.45
C TYR A 150 23.98 6.82 2.67
N GLU A 151 25.03 6.14 2.23
CA GLU A 151 26.04 6.69 1.32
C GLU A 151 25.72 6.24 -0.11
N ILE A 152 25.41 7.21 -0.97
CA ILE A 152 25.13 6.96 -2.38
C ILE A 152 26.37 7.34 -3.19
N PRO A 153 27.02 6.38 -3.88
CA PRO A 153 28.17 6.70 -4.71
C PRO A 153 27.73 7.53 -5.93
N TYR A 154 28.47 8.60 -6.25
CA TYR A 154 28.28 9.34 -7.49
C TYR A 154 29.62 9.72 -8.11
N PHE A 155 29.64 9.82 -9.44
CA PHE A 155 30.83 10.22 -10.18
C PHE A 155 30.94 11.75 -10.18
N ALA A 156 31.92 12.29 -9.46
CA ALA A 156 32.37 13.66 -9.63
C ALA A 156 33.48 13.69 -10.70
N SER A 157 33.62 14.78 -11.45
CA SER A 157 34.58 14.92 -12.56
C SER A 157 36.07 14.88 -12.15
N THR A 158 36.37 14.55 -10.89
CA THR A 158 37.70 14.42 -10.31
C THR A 158 37.86 12.99 -9.81
N ASP A 159 39.02 12.36 -10.04
CA ASP A 159 39.37 10.94 -9.80
C ASP A 159 39.17 10.39 -8.35
N SER A 160 38.43 11.09 -7.49
CA SER A 160 37.96 10.60 -6.20
C SER A 160 36.47 10.24 -6.29
N GLU A 161 36.14 8.96 -6.07
CA GLU A 161 34.76 8.56 -5.77
C GLU A 161 34.20 9.46 -4.68
N SER A 162 33.15 10.22 -5.02
CA SER A 162 32.50 11.12 -4.07
C SER A 162 31.24 10.46 -3.55
N GLN A 163 30.98 10.59 -2.26
CA GLN A 163 29.82 10.01 -1.61
C GLN A 163 28.78 11.09 -1.32
N PHE A 164 27.54 10.82 -1.70
CA PHE A 164 26.39 11.64 -1.32
C PHE A 164 25.74 11.00 -0.10
N VAL A 165 25.90 11.64 1.07
CA VAL A 165 25.25 11.20 2.30
C VAL A 165 23.83 11.74 2.35
N THR A 166 22.86 10.86 2.56
CA THR A 166 21.45 11.23 2.76
C THR A 166 20.86 10.51 3.95
N THR A 167 19.89 11.13 4.61
CA THR A 167 19.15 10.53 5.73
C THR A 167 17.71 10.31 5.33
N MET A 168 17.27 9.05 5.40
CA MET A 168 15.91 8.64 5.11
C MET A 168 15.11 8.49 6.41
N PHE A 169 13.89 9.02 6.42
CA PHE A 169 12.95 8.90 7.55
C PHE A 169 11.78 7.95 7.23
N SER A 170 11.61 7.57 5.96
CA SER A 170 10.68 6.52 5.53
C SER A 170 11.24 5.15 5.91
N ASP A 171 10.38 4.27 6.43
CA ASP A 171 10.72 2.93 6.89
C ASP A 171 9.55 1.97 6.61
N MET A 172 9.77 0.67 6.76
CA MET A 172 8.78 -0.39 6.53
C MET A 172 9.00 -1.54 7.52
N ALA A 173 7.92 -2.00 8.15
CA ALA A 173 7.92 -3.26 8.89
C ALA A 173 7.42 -4.38 7.98
N ASN A 174 8.31 -5.32 7.65
CA ASN A 174 8.05 -6.43 6.75
C ASN A 174 7.93 -7.75 7.52
N PHE A 175 6.86 -8.49 7.24
CA PHE A 175 6.56 -9.78 7.86
C PHE A 175 6.22 -10.81 6.79
N THR A 176 6.66 -12.04 7.04
CA THR A 176 6.32 -13.20 6.22
C THR A 176 5.61 -14.22 7.11
N LEU A 177 4.37 -14.57 6.76
CA LEU A 177 3.55 -15.53 7.48
C LEU A 177 3.46 -16.82 6.66
N GLU A 178 4.08 -17.88 7.16
CA GLU A 178 4.05 -19.20 6.53
C GLU A 178 2.84 -19.98 7.05
N ARG A 179 1.99 -20.48 6.14
CA ARG A 179 0.80 -21.28 6.52
C ARG A 179 1.18 -22.53 7.30
N ALA A 180 2.27 -23.18 6.92
CA ALA A 180 2.75 -24.41 7.56
C ALA A 180 3.31 -24.17 8.97
N ASP A 181 3.71 -22.94 9.29
CA ASP A 181 4.30 -22.54 10.57
C ASP A 181 3.83 -21.12 10.95
N LEU A 182 2.53 -21.02 11.23
CA LEU A 182 1.92 -19.74 11.60
C LEU A 182 2.52 -19.21 12.90
N PRO A 183 2.79 -17.89 12.99
CA PRO A 183 3.46 -17.34 14.15
C PRO A 183 2.65 -17.45 15.44
N GLY A 184 3.35 -17.68 16.54
CA GLY A 184 2.79 -17.56 17.88
C GLY A 184 2.61 -16.11 18.34
N ARG A 185 2.15 -15.96 19.59
CA ARG A 185 1.80 -14.67 20.22
C ARG A 185 2.86 -13.59 20.12
N ARG A 186 4.14 -13.93 20.25
CA ARG A 186 5.23 -12.94 20.24
C ARG A 186 5.34 -12.20 18.91
N VAL A 187 5.22 -12.90 17.79
CA VAL A 187 5.33 -12.29 16.46
C VAL A 187 4.07 -11.49 16.13
N TRP A 188 2.89 -12.00 16.51
CA TRP A 188 1.65 -11.22 16.38
C TRP A 188 1.64 -9.96 17.23
N ASP A 189 2.25 -9.98 18.41
CA ASP A 189 2.47 -8.79 19.22
C ASP A 189 3.37 -7.78 18.49
N THR A 190 4.48 -8.23 17.88
CA THR A 190 5.32 -7.36 17.04
C THR A 190 4.54 -6.76 15.87
N ILE A 191 3.73 -7.57 15.14
CA ILE A 191 2.89 -7.09 14.04
C ILE A 191 1.91 -6.02 14.56
N VAL A 192 1.30 -6.23 15.73
CA VAL A 192 0.40 -5.25 16.35
C VAL A 192 1.12 -3.98 16.76
N GLN A 193 2.31 -4.06 17.38
CA GLN A 193 3.08 -2.86 17.71
C GLN A 193 3.46 -2.09 16.45
N SER A 194 3.88 -2.78 15.39
CA SER A 194 4.17 -2.17 14.09
C SER A 194 2.93 -1.52 13.45
N ALA A 195 1.75 -2.16 13.54
CA ALA A 195 0.50 -1.58 13.08
C ALA A 195 0.08 -0.35 13.91
N LEU A 196 0.28 -0.37 15.22
CA LEU A 196 0.02 0.78 16.09
C LEU A 196 0.97 1.95 15.78
N ALA A 197 2.23 1.67 15.47
CA ALA A 197 3.18 2.67 14.99
C ALA A 197 2.78 3.22 13.61
N CYS A 198 2.39 2.33 12.70
CA CYS A 198 1.94 2.62 11.34
C CYS A 198 0.80 3.65 11.31
N GLY A 199 -0.14 3.62 12.27
CA GLY A 199 -1.22 4.61 12.42
C GLY A 199 -1.06 5.62 13.55
N SER A 200 0.16 5.84 14.07
CA SER A 200 0.43 6.86 15.10
C SER A 200 0.56 8.26 14.48
N PHE A 201 -0.56 8.80 13.98
CA PHE A 201 -0.60 10.12 13.32
C PHE A 201 -0.05 11.23 14.23
N PRO A 202 0.91 12.05 13.75
CA PRO A 202 1.51 13.12 14.54
C PRO A 202 0.47 14.07 15.16
N PHE A 203 0.76 14.57 16.37
CA PHE A 203 -0.12 15.41 17.19
C PHE A 203 -1.38 14.71 17.73
N ALA A 204 -2.00 13.81 16.96
CA ALA A 204 -3.13 13.02 17.43
C ALA A 204 -2.64 11.95 18.43
N PHE A 205 -1.61 11.19 18.07
CA PHE A 205 -1.02 10.16 18.92
C PHE A 205 0.44 10.45 19.22
N GLN A 206 0.90 9.93 20.36
CA GLN A 206 2.30 9.94 20.75
C GLN A 206 3.12 9.03 19.81
N PRO A 207 4.40 9.38 19.51
CA PRO A 207 5.30 8.47 18.81
C PRO A 207 5.32 7.08 19.45
N HIS A 208 5.42 6.05 18.63
CA HIS A 208 5.38 4.66 19.05
C HIS A 208 6.81 4.09 19.11
N PRO A 209 7.24 3.55 20.26
CA PRO A 209 8.53 2.91 20.37
C PRO A 209 8.50 1.54 19.69
N LEU A 210 9.44 1.26 18.80
CA LEU A 210 9.65 -0.08 18.24
C LEU A 210 11.11 -0.49 18.33
N ARG A 211 11.31 -1.77 18.61
CA ARG A 211 12.62 -2.41 18.50
C ARG A 211 12.89 -2.79 17.05
N ARG A 212 14.06 -2.44 16.53
CA ARG A 212 14.50 -2.76 15.17
C ARG A 212 15.86 -3.45 15.21
N SER A 213 16.18 -4.13 14.12
CA SER A 213 17.41 -4.91 13.97
C SER A 213 18.32 -4.30 12.91
N SER A 214 19.61 -4.59 12.94
CA SER A 214 20.55 -4.20 11.88
C SER A 214 20.13 -4.74 10.51
N SER A 215 19.54 -5.93 10.46
CA SER A 215 19.06 -6.54 9.22
C SER A 215 17.92 -5.77 8.56
N ASP A 216 17.21 -4.91 9.29
CA ASP A 216 16.19 -4.03 8.71
C ASP A 216 16.80 -2.86 7.91
N TYR A 217 18.09 -2.56 8.12
CA TYR A 217 18.77 -1.39 7.55
C TYR A 217 20.12 -1.73 6.90
N ARG A 218 20.18 -2.85 6.19
CA ARG A 218 21.38 -3.27 5.46
C ARG A 218 21.87 -2.18 4.51
N GLY A 219 23.18 -1.96 4.46
CA GLY A 219 23.82 -0.93 3.65
C GLY A 219 23.70 0.49 4.20
N SER A 220 23.09 0.66 5.38
CA SER A 220 23.09 1.95 6.07
C SER A 220 24.39 2.17 6.85
N MET A 221 24.71 3.44 7.08
CA MET A 221 25.84 3.83 7.94
C MET A 221 25.68 3.33 9.39
N GLN A 222 24.44 3.05 9.81
CA GLN A 222 24.12 2.58 11.15
C GLN A 222 23.97 1.06 11.24
N GLU A 223 24.21 0.27 10.18
CA GLU A 223 24.03 -1.19 10.18
C GLU A 223 24.80 -1.91 11.31
N HIS A 224 25.93 -1.33 11.73
CA HIS A 224 26.77 -1.88 12.81
C HIS A 224 26.68 -1.09 14.14
N ASP A 225 25.75 -0.15 14.26
CA ASP A 225 25.51 0.59 15.50
C ASP A 225 24.66 -0.24 16.47
N THR A 226 25.34 -1.09 17.26
CA THR A 226 24.68 -1.93 18.26
C THR A 226 23.94 -1.10 19.31
N ALA A 227 24.43 0.08 19.67
CA ALA A 227 23.79 0.94 20.66
C ALA A 227 22.46 1.50 20.15
N LEU A 228 22.34 1.76 18.85
CA LEU A 228 21.08 2.15 18.22
C LEU A 228 20.06 1.01 18.25
N PHE A 229 20.46 -0.21 17.90
CA PHE A 229 19.56 -1.38 17.90
C PHE A 229 19.33 -1.97 19.30
N ASP A 230 20.10 -1.52 20.29
CA ASP A 230 19.93 -1.88 21.70
C ASP A 230 18.87 -1.05 22.46
N ARG A 231 18.27 -0.06 21.81
CA ARG A 231 17.18 0.77 22.34
C ARG A 231 15.94 0.74 21.43
N ASP A 232 14.83 1.27 21.94
CA ASP A 232 13.65 1.50 21.12
C ASP A 232 13.86 2.74 20.24
N MET A 233 13.49 2.61 18.98
CA MET A 233 13.43 3.73 18.04
C MET A 233 12.00 4.28 18.03
N MET A 234 11.86 5.58 17.78
CA MET A 234 10.58 6.28 17.82
C MET A 234 10.00 6.42 16.42
N PHE A 235 8.75 5.98 16.27
CA PHE A 235 8.03 5.97 15.00
C PHE A 235 6.74 6.79 15.06
N ILE A 236 6.41 7.40 13.94
CA ILE A 236 5.08 7.99 13.70
C ILE A 236 4.46 7.34 12.48
N ASP A 237 3.24 7.75 12.15
CA ASP A 237 2.48 7.26 11.02
C ASP A 237 3.29 7.22 9.72
N GLY A 238 3.31 6.07 9.06
CA GLY A 238 4.03 5.86 7.81
C GLY A 238 3.43 6.61 6.63
N GLY A 239 2.14 6.93 6.71
CA GLY A 239 1.42 7.73 5.73
C GLY A 239 2.01 9.12 5.51
N MET A 240 2.82 9.62 6.45
CA MET A 240 3.57 10.88 6.30
C MET A 240 4.51 10.89 5.09
N PHE A 241 5.11 9.75 4.75
CA PHE A 241 6.01 9.61 3.59
C PHE A 241 5.43 8.69 2.52
N ASN A 242 4.70 7.65 2.91
CA ASN A 242 4.11 6.67 2.00
C ASN A 242 2.69 6.30 2.45
N ASN A 243 1.68 7.01 1.94
CA ASN A 243 0.28 6.76 2.29
C ASN A 243 -0.38 5.68 1.44
N GLU A 244 0.21 5.32 0.30
CA GLU A 244 -0.27 4.29 -0.61
C GLU A 244 0.93 3.43 -1.01
N PRO A 245 1.30 2.39 -0.24
CA PRO A 245 2.54 1.62 -0.44
C PRO A 245 2.46 0.67 -1.65
N LEU A 246 2.22 1.23 -2.83
CA LEU A 246 2.14 0.52 -4.11
C LEU A 246 3.54 0.12 -4.60
N GLY A 247 4.53 1.00 -4.44
CA GLY A 247 5.92 0.67 -4.75
C GLY A 247 6.39 -0.60 -4.03
N GLU A 248 6.14 -0.69 -2.72
CA GLU A 248 6.47 -1.85 -1.89
C GLU A 248 5.75 -3.13 -2.38
N ALA A 249 4.48 -3.02 -2.77
CA ALA A 249 3.72 -4.16 -3.29
C ALA A 249 4.30 -4.65 -4.63
N ILE A 250 4.71 -3.73 -5.51
CA ILE A 250 5.32 -4.03 -6.82
C ILE A 250 6.69 -4.69 -6.63
N ASP A 251 7.51 -4.16 -5.73
CA ASP A 251 8.85 -4.69 -5.46
C ASP A 251 8.75 -6.08 -4.82
N THR A 252 7.87 -6.26 -3.82
CA THR A 252 7.58 -7.57 -3.23
C THR A 252 7.05 -8.56 -4.27
N ALA A 253 6.11 -8.14 -5.12
CA ALA A 253 5.57 -8.98 -6.19
C ALA A 253 6.65 -9.41 -7.18
N SER A 254 7.53 -8.49 -7.57
CA SER A 254 8.67 -8.78 -8.44
C SER A 254 9.56 -9.85 -7.81
N ASP A 255 9.85 -9.77 -6.51
CA ASP A 255 10.71 -10.73 -5.82
C ASP A 255 10.08 -12.12 -5.72
N VAL A 256 8.82 -12.21 -5.30
CA VAL A 256 8.11 -13.50 -5.12
C VAL A 256 7.78 -14.18 -6.46
N ASP A 257 7.64 -13.41 -7.54
CA ASP A 257 7.37 -13.92 -8.89
C ASP A 257 8.67 -14.23 -9.67
N GLY A 258 9.85 -14.25 -9.02
CA GLY A 258 11.12 -14.66 -9.63
C GLY A 258 11.84 -13.57 -10.43
N GLY A 259 11.63 -12.31 -10.02
CA GLY A 259 12.24 -11.10 -10.57
C GLY A 259 11.45 -10.49 -11.74
N THR A 260 10.26 -10.98 -12.06
CA THR A 260 9.35 -10.40 -13.05
C THR A 260 7.92 -10.73 -12.65
N ILE A 261 7.10 -9.70 -12.46
CA ILE A 261 5.71 -9.83 -12.01
C ILE A 261 4.91 -10.75 -12.95
N GLU A 262 4.05 -11.60 -12.37
CA GLU A 262 3.16 -12.45 -13.15
C GLU A 262 2.13 -11.64 -13.97
N PRO A 263 1.88 -11.96 -15.26
CA PRO A 263 1.02 -11.13 -16.14
C PRO A 263 -0.43 -10.97 -15.66
N ASP A 264 -0.94 -11.95 -14.92
CA ASP A 264 -2.29 -12.05 -14.41
C ASP A 264 -2.42 -11.60 -12.94
N ARG A 265 -1.32 -11.13 -12.32
CA ARG A 265 -1.33 -10.56 -10.98
C ARG A 265 -2.15 -9.27 -10.96
N ILE A 266 -3.04 -9.18 -9.99
CA ILE A 266 -3.88 -8.00 -9.75
C ILE A 266 -3.30 -7.21 -8.57
N PHE A 267 -3.08 -5.92 -8.77
CA PHE A 267 -2.78 -4.98 -7.70
C PHE A 267 -4.06 -4.23 -7.37
N LEU A 268 -4.63 -4.52 -6.20
CA LEU A 268 -5.89 -3.94 -5.75
C LEU A 268 -5.60 -2.88 -4.69
N LEU A 269 -5.71 -1.60 -5.07
CA LEU A 269 -5.69 -0.49 -4.12
C LEU A 269 -7.07 -0.30 -3.50
N VAL A 270 -7.11 -0.19 -2.18
CA VAL A 270 -8.25 0.33 -1.44
C VAL A 270 -7.87 1.69 -0.87
N ASP A 271 -8.51 2.74 -1.37
CA ASP A 271 -8.31 4.11 -0.91
C ASP A 271 -9.67 4.71 -0.52
N PRO A 272 -9.93 4.94 0.78
CA PRO A 272 -11.19 5.52 1.23
C PRO A 272 -11.38 7.00 0.83
N ASN A 273 -10.37 7.64 0.25
CA ASN A 273 -10.38 9.05 -0.11
C ASN A 273 -9.74 9.25 -1.49
N ILE A 274 -10.39 8.76 -2.54
CA ILE A 274 -9.88 8.85 -3.91
C ILE A 274 -9.51 10.29 -4.19
N ASN A 275 -8.22 10.51 -4.45
CA ASN A 275 -7.60 11.81 -4.62
C ASN A 275 -8.44 12.77 -5.50
N ALA A 276 -9.14 13.72 -4.86
CA ALA A 276 -9.58 14.93 -5.51
C ALA A 276 -8.39 15.88 -5.67
N SER A 277 -8.41 16.73 -6.70
CA SER A 277 -7.36 17.73 -6.88
C SER A 277 -7.21 18.58 -5.62
N ASN A 278 -6.05 18.48 -4.96
CA ASN A 278 -5.68 19.35 -3.83
C ASN A 278 -5.27 20.76 -4.30
N HIS A 279 -5.55 21.11 -5.56
CA HIS A 279 -5.30 22.46 -6.09
C HIS A 279 -6.12 23.48 -5.31
N VAL A 280 -5.45 24.54 -4.89
CA VAL A 280 -6.08 25.72 -4.29
C VAL A 280 -5.67 26.90 -5.16
N SER A 281 -6.65 27.57 -5.76
CA SER A 281 -6.43 28.68 -6.70
C SER A 281 -5.99 29.96 -6.00
N GLU A 282 -6.35 30.15 -4.73
CA GLU A 282 -6.03 31.33 -3.94
C GLU A 282 -5.41 30.93 -2.60
N ILE A 283 -4.16 31.35 -2.38
CA ILE A 283 -3.51 31.31 -1.06
C ILE A 283 -3.39 32.75 -0.61
N LEU A 284 -4.08 33.11 0.47
CA LEU A 284 -4.08 34.48 0.98
C LEU A 284 -2.83 34.71 1.83
N LEU A 285 -2.18 35.86 1.67
CA LEU A 285 -1.02 36.27 2.47
C LEU A 285 -1.34 36.39 3.96
N ASP A 286 -2.59 36.68 4.29
CA ASP A 286 -3.07 36.85 5.67
C ASP A 286 -3.64 35.55 6.29
N ASP A 287 -3.47 34.39 5.65
CA ASP A 287 -3.88 33.12 6.24
C ASP A 287 -3.08 32.83 7.52
N SER A 288 -3.74 32.20 8.49
CA SER A 288 -3.09 31.92 9.77
C SER A 288 -1.92 30.94 9.60
N ILE A 289 -0.89 31.06 10.45
CA ILE A 289 0.25 30.12 10.50
C ILE A 289 -0.25 28.66 10.57
N THR A 290 -1.34 28.41 11.28
CA THR A 290 -1.97 27.08 11.37
C THR A 290 -2.54 26.60 10.04
N LYS A 291 -3.13 27.47 9.22
CA LYS A 291 -3.59 27.10 7.86
C LYS A 291 -2.41 26.81 6.95
N HIS A 292 -1.36 27.61 6.99
CA HIS A 292 -0.14 27.34 6.22
C HIS A 292 0.54 26.03 6.65
N ALA A 293 0.64 25.75 7.94
CA ALA A 293 1.18 24.49 8.46
C ALA A 293 0.34 23.27 8.02
N LEU A 294 -1.00 23.37 8.12
CA LEU A 294 -1.90 22.32 7.63
C LEU A 294 -1.74 22.13 6.11
N ARG A 295 -1.59 23.23 5.36
CA ARG A 295 -1.38 23.18 3.90
C ARG A 295 -0.05 22.53 3.54
N MET A 296 1.04 22.83 4.24
CA MET A 296 2.33 22.17 4.04
C MET A 296 2.26 20.67 4.33
N GLY A 297 1.55 20.27 5.39
CA GLY A 297 1.27 18.85 5.66
C GLY A 297 0.49 18.18 4.52
N GLN A 298 -0.57 18.82 4.02
CA GLN A 298 -1.34 18.32 2.87
C GLN A 298 -0.49 18.21 1.59
N MET A 299 0.42 19.16 1.35
CA MET A 299 1.31 19.13 0.19
C MET A 299 2.26 17.94 0.23
N LEU A 300 2.87 17.67 1.39
CA LEU A 300 3.77 16.53 1.58
C LEU A 300 3.05 15.19 1.36
N LEU A 301 1.86 15.03 1.94
CA LEU A 301 1.06 13.80 1.84
C LEU A 301 0.49 13.54 0.44
N GLY A 302 0.03 14.59 -0.25
CA GLY A 302 -0.58 14.46 -1.57
C GLY A 302 0.44 14.21 -2.69
N GLU A 303 1.65 14.77 -2.57
CA GLU A 303 2.66 14.66 -3.62
C GLU A 303 3.32 13.26 -3.67
N SER A 304 3.59 12.64 -2.53
CA SER A 304 4.22 11.30 -2.48
C SER A 304 3.37 10.26 -3.19
N THR A 305 2.07 10.25 -2.89
CA THR A 305 1.05 9.36 -3.46
C THR A 305 0.94 9.50 -4.99
N ALA A 306 0.83 10.72 -5.50
CA ALA A 306 0.69 10.96 -6.94
C ALA A 306 1.94 10.52 -7.74
N ARG A 307 3.14 10.62 -7.14
CA ARG A 307 4.39 10.22 -7.81
C ARG A 307 4.45 8.71 -8.09
N GLU A 308 3.96 7.87 -7.18
CA GLU A 308 3.96 6.41 -7.38
C GLU A 308 3.03 6.00 -8.53
N TRP A 309 1.80 6.54 -8.56
CA TRP A 309 0.84 6.32 -9.64
C TRP A 309 1.35 6.81 -11.00
N LEU A 310 1.93 8.01 -11.05
CA LEU A 310 2.51 8.53 -12.28
C LEU A 310 3.66 7.67 -12.77
N ARG A 311 4.51 7.15 -11.87
CA ARG A 311 5.62 6.26 -12.23
C ARG A 311 5.12 4.92 -12.76
N ALA A 312 4.15 4.31 -12.09
CA ALA A 312 3.53 3.05 -12.50
C ALA A 312 2.83 3.19 -13.87
N ASN A 313 2.01 4.24 -14.03
CA ASN A 313 1.30 4.49 -15.28
C ASN A 313 2.25 4.80 -16.45
N ARG A 314 3.28 5.63 -16.24
CA ARG A 314 4.31 5.88 -17.27
C ARG A 314 5.00 4.60 -17.71
N THR A 315 5.38 3.75 -16.74
CA THR A 315 6.00 2.45 -17.03
C THR A 315 5.06 1.55 -17.84
N ASN A 316 3.77 1.51 -17.51
CA ASN A 316 2.78 0.76 -18.30
C ASN A 316 2.66 1.27 -19.73
N VAL A 317 2.63 2.60 -19.93
CA VAL A 317 2.59 3.21 -21.27
C VAL A 317 3.85 2.89 -22.08
N ASP A 318 5.03 2.97 -21.45
CA ASP A 318 6.29 2.62 -22.10
C ASP A 318 6.32 1.14 -22.51
N ILE A 319 5.75 0.25 -21.68
CA ILE A 319 5.58 -1.18 -22.00
C ILE A 319 4.64 -1.39 -23.18
N GLU A 320 3.50 -0.70 -23.21
CA GLU A 320 2.56 -0.78 -24.33
C GLU A 320 3.19 -0.34 -25.65
N TRP A 321 3.94 0.77 -25.64
CA TRP A 321 4.67 1.24 -26.81
C TRP A 321 5.74 0.26 -27.26
N ARG A 322 6.50 -0.30 -26.31
CA ARG A 322 7.49 -1.35 -26.58
C ARG A 322 6.81 -2.56 -27.23
N ASP A 323 5.74 -3.07 -26.63
CA ASP A 323 5.07 -4.30 -27.09
C ASP A 323 4.46 -4.11 -28.48
N HIS A 324 3.88 -2.94 -28.75
CA HIS A 324 3.42 -2.58 -30.08
C HIS A 324 4.58 -2.53 -31.08
N LEU A 325 5.67 -1.81 -30.76
CA LEU A 325 6.84 -1.72 -31.64
C LEU A 325 7.42 -3.10 -31.95
N VAL A 326 7.64 -3.93 -30.92
CA VAL A 326 8.20 -5.28 -31.07
C VAL A 326 7.27 -6.18 -31.87
N SER A 327 5.95 -6.05 -31.71
CA SER A 327 4.98 -6.78 -32.52
C SER A 327 5.01 -6.37 -33.99
N GLN A 328 5.17 -5.08 -34.29
CA GLN A 328 5.34 -4.60 -35.67
C GLN A 328 6.64 -5.13 -36.27
N VAL A 329 7.75 -4.97 -35.57
CA VAL A 329 9.07 -5.41 -36.05
C VAL A 329 9.10 -6.92 -36.24
N GLY A 330 8.54 -7.70 -35.30
CA GLY A 330 8.46 -9.16 -35.41
C GLY A 330 7.70 -9.60 -36.67
N ARG A 331 6.57 -8.94 -36.98
CA ARG A 331 5.82 -9.20 -38.23
C ARG A 331 6.61 -8.81 -39.47
N MET A 332 7.27 -7.66 -39.46
CA MET A 332 8.13 -7.22 -40.57
C MET A 332 9.27 -8.21 -40.82
N LEU A 333 9.97 -8.66 -39.77
CA LEU A 333 11.06 -9.64 -39.90
C LEU A 333 10.58 -10.99 -40.43
N ARG A 334 9.37 -11.41 -40.04
CA ARG A 334 8.76 -12.65 -40.54
C ARG A 334 8.54 -12.59 -42.05
N GLU A 335 8.05 -11.46 -42.55
CA GLU A 335 7.66 -11.28 -43.96
C GLU A 335 8.81 -10.81 -44.87
N ALA A 336 9.86 -10.20 -44.31
CA ALA A 336 10.97 -9.65 -45.09
C ALA A 336 11.97 -10.73 -45.55
N GLU A 337 12.38 -10.68 -46.81
CA GLU A 337 13.56 -11.37 -47.31
C GLU A 337 14.82 -10.55 -46.96
N LEU A 338 15.63 -11.04 -46.02
CA LEU A 338 16.80 -10.33 -45.50
C LEU A 338 18.08 -11.04 -45.93
N ALA A 339 18.64 -10.63 -47.07
CA ALA A 339 19.88 -11.21 -47.62
C ALA A 339 21.06 -11.14 -46.63
N ASP A 340 21.15 -10.06 -45.83
CA ASP A 340 22.21 -9.83 -44.85
C ASP A 340 21.78 -10.12 -43.39
N ALA A 341 20.77 -10.97 -43.17
CA ALA A 341 20.24 -11.25 -41.83
C ALA A 341 21.32 -11.67 -40.82
N ALA A 342 22.30 -12.46 -41.27
CA ALA A 342 23.43 -12.91 -40.45
C ALA A 342 24.32 -11.74 -39.98
N ALA A 343 24.67 -10.83 -40.90
CA ALA A 343 25.47 -9.66 -40.59
C ALA A 343 24.72 -8.69 -39.65
N MET A 344 23.41 -8.51 -39.87
CA MET A 344 22.55 -7.69 -39.01
C MET A 344 22.44 -8.27 -37.59
N ALA A 345 22.23 -9.58 -37.46
CA ALA A 345 22.16 -10.26 -36.17
C ALA A 345 23.50 -10.13 -35.40
N ALA A 346 24.62 -10.32 -36.09
CA ALA A 346 25.96 -10.18 -35.50
C ALA A 346 26.22 -8.75 -35.01
N ALA A 347 25.85 -7.73 -35.80
CA ALA A 347 25.98 -6.33 -35.41
C ALA A 347 25.11 -5.99 -34.18
N MET A 348 23.88 -6.49 -34.13
CA MET A 348 22.98 -6.26 -33.00
C MET A 348 23.47 -6.96 -31.72
N LYS A 349 24.01 -8.18 -31.86
CA LYS A 349 24.67 -8.90 -30.76
C LYS A 349 25.88 -8.14 -30.23
N ALA A 350 26.73 -7.60 -31.12
CA ALA A 350 27.89 -6.81 -30.72
C ALA A 350 27.49 -5.57 -29.91
N LEU A 351 26.45 -4.84 -30.34
CA LEU A 351 25.89 -3.73 -29.58
C LEU A 351 25.37 -4.16 -28.20
N ALA A 352 24.61 -5.26 -28.14
CA ALA A 352 24.10 -5.80 -26.89
C ALA A 352 25.24 -6.19 -25.92
N SER A 353 26.29 -6.83 -26.42
CA SER A 353 27.49 -7.17 -25.66
C SER A 353 28.23 -5.94 -25.16
N GLU A 354 28.37 -4.89 -25.97
CA GLU A 354 29.00 -3.63 -25.56
C GLU A 354 28.22 -2.96 -24.43
N ILE A 355 26.88 -2.91 -24.53
CA ILE A 355 26.01 -2.37 -23.48
C ILE A 355 26.19 -3.14 -22.17
N VAL A 356 26.25 -4.48 -22.23
CA VAL A 356 26.47 -5.34 -21.05
C VAL A 356 27.85 -5.12 -20.44
N ALA A 357 28.90 -5.01 -21.26
CA ALA A 357 30.27 -4.74 -20.78
C ALA A 357 30.34 -3.39 -20.05
N ARG A 358 29.77 -2.33 -20.63
CA ARG A 358 29.71 -1.00 -19.98
C ARG A 358 28.90 -1.03 -18.69
N ARG A 359 27.79 -1.76 -18.65
CA ARG A 359 26.98 -1.93 -17.42
C ARG A 359 27.73 -2.68 -16.34
N ARG A 360 28.43 -3.76 -16.68
CA ARG A 360 29.24 -4.50 -15.73
C ARG A 360 30.38 -3.66 -15.15
N ALA A 361 30.98 -2.79 -15.96
CA ALA A 361 31.98 -1.85 -15.48
C ALA A 361 31.44 -0.85 -14.44
N LEU A 362 30.13 -0.54 -14.50
CA LEU A 362 29.47 0.38 -13.57
C LEU A 362 28.90 -0.31 -12.31
N LEU A 363 28.35 -1.52 -12.47
CA LEU A 363 27.52 -2.19 -11.46
C LEU A 363 28.21 -3.41 -10.82
N GLY A 364 29.36 -3.80 -11.33
CA GLY A 364 30.10 -4.97 -10.85
C GLY A 364 29.60 -6.30 -11.45
N ALA A 365 30.38 -7.35 -11.18
CA ALA A 365 30.13 -8.70 -11.69
C ALA A 365 28.95 -9.40 -11.01
N ASP A 366 28.62 -9.01 -9.78
CA ASP A 366 27.51 -9.60 -9.01
C ASP A 366 26.15 -9.22 -9.60
N GLU A 367 25.98 -7.96 -10.03
CA GLU A 367 24.74 -7.50 -10.68
C GLU A 367 24.68 -7.91 -12.17
N VAL A 368 25.85 -7.99 -12.83
CA VAL A 368 25.96 -8.28 -14.27
C VAL A 368 26.94 -9.44 -14.53
N PRO A 369 26.54 -10.70 -14.28
CA PRO A 369 27.37 -11.89 -14.51
C PRO A 369 27.71 -12.11 -16.00
N ASP A 370 28.69 -12.97 -16.30
CA ASP A 370 29.12 -13.25 -17.70
C ASP A 370 27.97 -13.78 -18.56
N SER A 371 27.04 -14.50 -17.94
CA SER A 371 25.85 -15.04 -18.57
C SER A 371 24.72 -14.03 -18.75
N TYR A 372 24.87 -12.76 -18.35
CA TYR A 372 23.76 -11.80 -18.26
C TYR A 372 23.02 -11.60 -19.59
N LEU A 373 23.75 -11.36 -20.69
CA LEU A 373 23.15 -11.16 -22.00
C LEU A 373 22.32 -12.38 -22.43
N GLU A 374 22.94 -13.56 -22.37
CA GLU A 374 22.33 -14.79 -22.85
C GLU A 374 21.16 -15.22 -21.97
N SER A 375 21.35 -15.25 -20.65
CA SER A 375 20.30 -15.63 -19.70
C SER A 375 19.09 -14.70 -19.74
N ARG A 376 19.29 -13.38 -19.81
CA ARG A 376 18.18 -12.42 -19.84
C ARG A 376 17.43 -12.43 -21.14
N SER A 377 18.13 -12.35 -22.27
CA SER A 377 17.47 -12.37 -23.57
C SER A 377 16.72 -13.68 -23.80
N ALA A 378 17.26 -14.83 -23.36
CA ALA A 378 16.57 -16.10 -23.42
C ALA A 378 15.31 -16.13 -22.54
N ARG A 379 15.37 -15.55 -21.33
CA ARG A 379 14.20 -15.41 -20.46
C ARG A 379 13.12 -14.54 -21.10
N THR A 380 13.49 -13.40 -21.67
CA THR A 380 12.54 -12.49 -22.34
C THR A 380 11.84 -13.18 -23.51
N MET A 381 12.55 -13.95 -24.33
CA MET A 381 11.95 -14.65 -25.47
C MET A 381 11.00 -15.79 -25.07
N LYS A 382 10.99 -16.23 -23.80
CA LYS A 382 10.02 -17.20 -23.29
C LYS A 382 8.76 -16.57 -22.70
N GLY A 383 8.76 -15.25 -22.49
CA GLY A 383 7.63 -14.51 -21.93
C GLY A 383 6.71 -13.91 -23.00
N GLU A 384 5.47 -13.66 -22.63
CA GLU A 384 4.54 -12.85 -23.44
C GLU A 384 4.96 -11.37 -23.44
N PRO A 385 4.73 -10.61 -24.52
CA PRO A 385 4.14 -11.04 -25.80
C PRO A 385 5.16 -11.63 -26.80
N PHE A 386 6.39 -11.90 -26.37
CA PHE A 386 7.52 -12.20 -27.26
C PHE A 386 7.55 -13.66 -27.73
N ALA A 387 7.08 -14.59 -26.91
CA ALA A 387 7.23 -16.03 -27.14
C ALA A 387 6.64 -16.49 -28.48
N ALA A 388 5.38 -16.14 -28.75
CA ALA A 388 4.71 -16.52 -29.99
C ALA A 388 5.38 -15.91 -31.23
N LEU A 389 5.76 -14.63 -31.16
CA LEU A 389 6.46 -13.94 -32.25
C LEU A 389 7.83 -14.57 -32.51
N TYR A 390 8.62 -14.81 -31.46
CA TYR A 390 9.95 -15.40 -31.54
C TYR A 390 9.91 -16.82 -32.12
N ALA A 391 8.93 -17.64 -31.72
CA ALA A 391 8.71 -18.96 -32.30
C ALA A 391 8.35 -18.88 -33.79
N SER A 392 7.49 -17.93 -34.18
CA SER A 392 7.07 -17.76 -35.58
C SER A 392 8.22 -17.39 -36.53
N LEU A 393 9.25 -16.73 -36.03
CA LEU A 393 10.46 -16.39 -36.79
C LEU A 393 11.37 -17.59 -37.08
N GLY A 394 11.22 -18.69 -36.33
CA GLY A 394 11.97 -19.93 -36.52
C GLY A 394 11.33 -20.91 -37.51
N ALA A 395 10.03 -20.77 -37.79
CA ALA A 395 9.27 -21.72 -38.61
C ALA A 395 9.51 -21.61 -40.13
N SER A 396 10.23 -20.58 -40.59
CA SER A 396 10.48 -20.31 -42.01
C SER A 396 11.65 -21.10 -42.64
N SER A 397 12.40 -21.89 -41.87
CA SER A 397 13.44 -22.78 -42.40
C SER A 397 12.95 -24.23 -42.40
N GLY A 398 12.38 -24.67 -43.52
CA GLY A 398 12.06 -26.07 -43.75
C GLY A 398 13.33 -26.88 -44.00
N GLU A 399 14.02 -27.29 -42.94
CA GLU A 399 15.00 -28.40 -42.91
C GLU A 399 15.35 -28.68 -41.43
N ASP A 400 15.09 -29.93 -41.00
CA ASP A 400 15.54 -30.61 -39.78
C ASP A 400 15.91 -29.79 -38.53
N GLY A 401 15.03 -29.84 -37.51
CA GLY A 401 15.34 -30.25 -36.13
C GLY A 401 16.60 -29.77 -35.38
N GLY A 402 17.26 -28.68 -35.81
CA GLY A 402 18.47 -28.16 -35.18
C GLY A 402 18.19 -27.24 -33.99
N ALA A 403 18.89 -27.44 -32.88
CA ALA A 403 18.77 -26.68 -31.63
C ALA A 403 19.27 -25.21 -31.70
N GLN A 404 19.59 -24.66 -32.88
CA GLN A 404 20.21 -23.35 -33.04
C GLN A 404 19.22 -22.29 -33.55
N PRO A 405 19.18 -21.08 -32.96
CA PRO A 405 18.29 -20.01 -33.43
C PRO A 405 18.62 -19.56 -34.87
N THR A 406 17.59 -19.22 -35.65
CA THR A 406 17.80 -18.61 -36.98
C THR A 406 18.38 -17.19 -36.86
N HIS A 407 19.01 -16.67 -37.92
CA HIS A 407 19.52 -15.29 -37.92
C HIS A 407 18.42 -14.23 -37.64
N LYS A 408 17.19 -14.48 -38.12
CA LYS A 408 16.03 -13.61 -37.82
C LYS A 408 15.64 -13.67 -36.34
N GLN A 409 15.69 -14.85 -35.73
CA GLN A 409 15.49 -15.02 -34.29
C GLN A 409 16.58 -14.30 -33.49
N GLU A 410 17.86 -14.45 -33.85
CA GLU A 410 18.95 -13.73 -33.17
C GLU A 410 18.82 -12.22 -33.30
N LEU A 411 18.54 -11.71 -34.51
CA LEU A 411 18.31 -10.28 -34.74
C LEU A 411 17.18 -9.74 -33.87
N PHE A 412 16.03 -10.43 -33.85
CA PHE A 412 14.89 -10.05 -33.02
C PHE A 412 15.22 -10.11 -31.52
N ARG A 413 15.85 -11.19 -31.06
CA ARG A 413 16.25 -11.39 -29.66
C ARG A 413 17.15 -10.27 -29.15
N TYR A 414 18.19 -9.92 -29.89
CA TYR A 414 19.12 -8.86 -29.48
C TYR A 414 18.52 -7.47 -29.64
N LEU A 415 17.66 -7.23 -30.64
CA LEU A 415 16.90 -5.98 -30.74
C LEU A 415 16.01 -5.76 -29.52
N VAL A 416 15.23 -6.77 -29.12
CA VAL A 416 14.36 -6.69 -27.94
C VAL A 416 15.19 -6.50 -26.67
N PHE A 417 16.34 -7.18 -26.56
CA PHE A 417 17.26 -6.97 -25.44
C PHE A 417 17.76 -5.52 -25.35
N VAL A 418 18.23 -4.96 -26.46
CA VAL A 418 18.72 -3.57 -26.53
C VAL A 418 17.59 -2.62 -26.15
N LEU A 419 16.41 -2.76 -26.77
CA LEU A 419 15.23 -1.93 -26.51
C LEU A 419 14.84 -1.94 -25.03
N ASN A 420 14.65 -3.14 -24.43
CA ASN A 420 14.35 -3.27 -23.00
C ASN A 420 15.43 -2.61 -22.15
N THR A 421 16.69 -2.74 -22.55
CA THR A 421 17.83 -2.21 -21.79
C THR A 421 17.89 -0.69 -21.83
N VAL A 422 17.73 -0.06 -23.00
CA VAL A 422 17.84 1.39 -23.16
C VAL A 422 16.60 2.13 -22.66
N SER A 423 15.41 1.52 -22.76
CA SER A 423 14.15 2.07 -22.24
C SER A 423 13.93 1.79 -20.75
N ASN A 424 14.89 1.13 -20.08
CA ASN A 424 14.78 0.69 -18.69
C ASN A 424 13.56 -0.21 -18.38
N LEU A 425 13.09 -0.97 -19.37
CA LEU A 425 11.97 -1.91 -19.27
C LEU A 425 12.40 -3.36 -18.98
N LYS A 426 13.67 -3.53 -18.58
CA LYS A 426 14.22 -4.83 -18.15
C LYS A 426 13.39 -5.39 -17.00
N ASN A 427 12.91 -6.62 -17.16
CA ASN A 427 12.08 -7.32 -16.17
C ASN A 427 10.78 -6.58 -15.80
N LYS A 428 10.35 -5.62 -16.61
CA LYS A 428 9.10 -4.90 -16.39
C LYS A 428 7.99 -5.56 -17.20
N GLN A 429 6.90 -5.86 -16.53
CA GLN A 429 5.64 -6.29 -17.12
C GLN A 429 4.57 -5.26 -16.83
N LYS A 430 3.56 -5.22 -17.70
CA LYS A 430 2.38 -4.38 -17.48
C LYS A 430 1.70 -4.87 -16.21
N ILE A 431 1.45 -3.96 -15.29
CA ILE A 431 0.75 -4.28 -14.04
C ILE A 431 -0.74 -3.95 -14.18
N HIS A 432 -1.60 -4.85 -13.69
CA HIS A 432 -3.04 -4.60 -13.61
C HIS A 432 -3.36 -3.88 -12.30
N LEU A 433 -3.47 -2.55 -12.36
CA LEU A 433 -3.90 -1.73 -11.24
C LEU A 433 -5.44 -1.63 -11.21
N SER A 434 -6.03 -1.99 -10.08
CA SER A 434 -7.45 -1.81 -9.77
C SER A 434 -7.58 -0.94 -8.52
N LEU A 435 -8.60 -0.07 -8.47
CA LEU A 435 -8.85 0.85 -7.35
C LEU A 435 -10.30 0.73 -6.89
N ILE A 436 -10.51 0.41 -5.61
CA ILE A 436 -11.78 0.55 -4.92
C ILE A 436 -11.66 1.70 -3.93
N GLY A 437 -12.50 2.72 -4.08
CA GLY A 437 -12.48 3.86 -3.18
C GLY A 437 -13.76 4.66 -3.21
N ALA A 438 -13.79 5.72 -2.42
CA ALA A 438 -14.92 6.64 -2.33
C ALA A 438 -14.48 8.08 -2.60
N ASP A 439 -15.34 8.83 -3.28
CA ASP A 439 -15.29 10.30 -3.27
C ASP A 439 -15.70 10.80 -1.88
N LYS A 440 -15.16 11.94 -1.44
CA LYS A 440 -15.55 12.61 -0.20
C LYS A 440 -17.07 12.80 -0.05
N ARG A 441 -17.78 12.95 -1.17
CA ARG A 441 -19.24 13.07 -1.25
C ARG A 441 -19.98 11.73 -1.14
N GLN A 442 -19.29 10.64 -0.79
CA GLN A 442 -19.89 9.33 -0.57
C GLN A 442 -19.69 8.81 0.85
N VAL A 443 -18.87 9.46 1.67
CA VAL A 443 -18.53 9.04 3.04
C VAL A 443 -18.88 10.13 4.06
N ALA A 444 -19.24 9.72 5.27
CA ALA A 444 -19.61 10.59 6.38
C ALA A 444 -18.40 10.92 7.28
N GLY A 445 -17.45 9.98 7.38
CA GLY A 445 -16.32 10.05 8.30
C GLY A 445 -15.23 11.07 7.93
N ASP A 446 -15.21 11.56 6.69
CA ASP A 446 -14.21 12.54 6.19
C ASP A 446 -14.48 13.99 6.67
N THR A 447 -15.00 14.15 7.88
CA THR A 447 -15.08 15.44 8.57
C THR A 447 -13.94 15.57 9.57
N LEU A 448 -13.61 16.81 9.98
CA LEU A 448 -12.52 17.10 10.93
C LEU A 448 -11.18 16.43 10.52
N SER A 449 -10.77 16.60 9.27
CA SER A 449 -9.54 15.99 8.72
C SER A 449 -9.49 14.47 8.85
N GLY A 450 -10.61 13.79 8.60
CA GLY A 450 -10.72 12.32 8.64
C GLY A 450 -10.97 11.72 10.03
N PHE A 451 -11.14 12.53 11.09
CA PHE A 451 -11.47 12.05 12.44
C PHE A 451 -12.97 11.97 12.73
N GLY A 452 -13.81 12.50 11.83
CA GLY A 452 -15.25 12.63 12.01
C GLY A 452 -15.96 11.34 12.37
N GLY A 453 -15.58 10.23 11.73
CA GLY A 453 -16.19 8.93 11.97
C GLY A 453 -16.12 8.50 13.43
N PHE A 454 -15.09 8.88 14.19
CA PHE A 454 -14.99 8.49 15.61
C PHE A 454 -16.08 9.10 16.50
N PHE A 455 -16.73 10.18 16.05
CA PHE A 455 -17.76 10.86 16.84
C PHE A 455 -19.11 10.18 16.80
N GLU A 456 -19.45 9.43 15.76
CA GLU A 456 -20.75 8.78 15.64
C GLU A 456 -20.66 7.36 15.08
N HIS A 457 -21.35 6.45 15.75
CA HIS A 457 -21.43 5.05 15.32
C HIS A 457 -22.12 4.92 13.97
N SER A 458 -23.21 5.66 13.74
CA SER A 458 -23.94 5.59 12.48
C SER A 458 -23.12 6.08 11.29
N TRP A 459 -22.18 7.01 11.47
CA TRP A 459 -21.30 7.47 10.39
C TRP A 459 -20.32 6.38 9.97
N ARG A 460 -19.71 5.68 10.93
CA ARG A 460 -18.83 4.53 10.64
C ARG A 460 -19.60 3.37 10.02
N LEU A 461 -20.82 3.10 10.50
CA LEU A 461 -21.66 2.05 9.93
C LEU A 461 -22.07 2.40 8.49
N HIS A 462 -22.42 3.65 8.22
CA HIS A 462 -22.67 4.14 6.87
C HIS A 462 -21.46 3.89 5.97
N ASP A 463 -20.27 4.35 6.37
CA ASP A 463 -19.05 4.24 5.57
C ASP A 463 -18.66 2.78 5.30
N TYR A 464 -18.82 1.91 6.30
CA TYR A 464 -18.67 0.45 6.14
C TYR A 464 -19.62 -0.13 5.09
N ARG A 465 -20.90 0.25 5.11
CA ARG A 465 -21.89 -0.23 4.12
C ARG A 465 -21.62 0.33 2.72
N VAL A 466 -21.16 1.57 2.61
CA VAL A 466 -20.72 2.16 1.33
C VAL A 466 -19.53 1.38 0.78
N GLY A 467 -18.53 1.06 1.61
CA GLY A 467 -17.37 0.24 1.24
C GLY A 467 -17.78 -1.13 0.71
N ARG A 468 -18.65 -1.85 1.44
CA ARG A 468 -19.21 -3.13 0.98
C ARG A 468 -19.91 -3.02 -0.37
N ARG A 469 -20.78 -2.03 -0.54
CA ARG A 469 -21.53 -1.82 -1.78
C ARG A 469 -20.62 -1.50 -2.96
N ASN A 470 -19.63 -0.63 -2.77
CA ASN A 470 -18.66 -0.25 -3.79
C ASN A 470 -17.83 -1.46 -4.23
N ALA A 471 -17.32 -2.23 -3.27
CA ALA A 471 -16.57 -3.45 -3.57
C ALA A 471 -17.43 -4.48 -4.33
N HIS A 472 -18.68 -4.71 -3.91
CA HIS A 472 -19.57 -5.65 -4.58
C HIS A 472 -19.82 -5.29 -6.04
N ALA A 473 -19.97 -3.99 -6.34
CA ALA A 473 -20.19 -3.49 -7.69
C ALA A 473 -18.93 -3.59 -8.58
N LEU A 474 -17.74 -3.37 -8.02
CA LEU A 474 -16.51 -3.22 -8.79
C LEU A 474 -15.70 -4.52 -8.94
N LEU A 475 -15.72 -5.40 -7.93
CA LEU A 475 -14.93 -6.63 -7.91
C LEU A 475 -15.15 -7.56 -9.12
N PRO A 476 -16.36 -7.76 -9.66
CA PRO A 476 -16.54 -8.60 -10.85
C PRO A 476 -15.70 -8.13 -12.04
N THR A 477 -15.67 -6.81 -12.28
CA THR A 477 -14.89 -6.22 -13.38
C THR A 477 -13.38 -6.33 -13.11
N MET A 478 -12.94 -6.02 -11.89
CA MET A 478 -11.53 -6.04 -11.50
C MET A 478 -10.92 -7.45 -11.52
N LEU A 479 -11.69 -8.43 -11.04
CA LEU A 479 -11.26 -9.82 -11.00
C LEU A 479 -11.48 -10.52 -12.36
N GLY A 480 -12.18 -9.91 -13.31
CA GLY A 480 -12.51 -10.52 -14.60
C GLY A 480 -13.42 -11.73 -14.44
N VAL A 481 -14.45 -11.63 -13.58
CA VAL A 481 -15.39 -12.70 -13.25
C VAL A 481 -16.84 -12.22 -13.41
N PRO A 482 -17.82 -13.13 -13.60
CA PRO A 482 -19.24 -12.78 -13.55
C PRO A 482 -19.65 -12.20 -12.19
N ALA A 483 -20.80 -11.53 -12.15
CA ALA A 483 -21.39 -11.10 -10.88
C ALA A 483 -21.61 -12.30 -9.94
N TYR A 484 -21.32 -12.11 -8.66
CA TYR A 484 -21.49 -13.11 -7.61
C TYR A 484 -22.62 -12.72 -6.65
N ALA A 485 -23.18 -13.71 -5.96
CA ALA A 485 -24.29 -13.47 -5.04
C ALA A 485 -23.84 -12.65 -3.83
N LYS A 486 -24.66 -11.70 -3.38
CA LYS A 486 -24.43 -10.98 -2.11
C LYS A 486 -24.41 -11.94 -0.93
N GLU A 487 -23.63 -11.61 0.09
CA GLU A 487 -23.53 -12.40 1.31
C GLU A 487 -24.91 -12.54 1.98
N PRO A 488 -25.39 -13.77 2.27
CA PRO A 488 -26.64 -13.97 2.99
C PRO A 488 -26.59 -13.32 4.37
N GLY A 489 -27.65 -12.63 4.77
CA GLY A 489 -27.76 -12.10 6.13
C GLY A 489 -28.04 -13.20 7.16
N THR A 490 -27.75 -12.93 8.44
CA THR A 490 -27.97 -13.85 9.56
C THR A 490 -29.43 -13.88 10.04
N HIS A 491 -30.27 -12.94 9.61
CA HIS A 491 -31.69 -12.82 9.97
C HIS A 491 -32.58 -12.60 8.73
N GLU A 492 -33.90 -12.75 8.89
CA GLU A 492 -34.95 -12.52 7.88
C GLU A 492 -34.95 -11.05 7.39
N GLY A 493 -34.01 -10.77 6.49
CA GLY A 493 -33.63 -9.44 6.01
C GLY A 493 -32.30 -9.52 5.26
N ALA A 494 -32.09 -10.61 4.49
CA ALA A 494 -30.82 -10.93 3.86
C ALA A 494 -30.24 -9.70 3.15
N HIS A 495 -28.96 -9.39 3.42
CA HIS A 495 -28.19 -8.28 2.84
C HIS A 495 -28.30 -6.89 3.51
N GLU A 496 -28.65 -6.77 4.81
CA GLU A 496 -28.72 -5.47 5.52
C GLU A 496 -27.50 -4.56 5.32
N ASP A 497 -26.28 -5.12 5.32
CA ASP A 497 -25.05 -4.34 5.14
C ASP A 497 -24.84 -3.80 3.72
N TYR A 498 -25.69 -4.19 2.76
CA TYR A 498 -25.72 -3.62 1.41
C TYR A 498 -26.78 -2.51 1.26
N HIS A 499 -27.62 -2.29 2.27
CA HIS A 499 -28.69 -1.31 2.24
C HIS A 499 -28.30 -0.06 3.03
N LEU A 500 -28.35 1.08 2.34
CA LEU A 500 -28.25 2.40 2.97
C LEU A 500 -29.66 2.90 3.27
N PRO A 501 -30.03 3.10 4.54
CA PRO A 501 -31.32 3.65 4.91
C PRO A 501 -31.54 5.06 4.31
N PRO A 502 -32.78 5.42 3.91
CA PRO A 502 -33.08 6.73 3.33
C PRO A 502 -32.69 7.90 4.24
N GLU A 503 -32.74 7.73 5.56
CA GLU A 503 -32.33 8.74 6.55
C GLU A 503 -30.83 9.07 6.51
N TRP A 504 -30.01 8.26 5.84
CA TRP A 504 -28.58 8.52 5.65
C TRP A 504 -28.27 9.24 4.33
N ALA A 505 -29.28 9.62 3.54
CA ALA A 505 -29.05 10.29 2.25
C ALA A 505 -28.19 11.56 2.35
N ASP A 506 -28.30 12.28 3.47
CA ASP A 506 -27.54 13.53 3.71
C ASP A 506 -26.20 13.31 4.42
N TYR A 507 -25.84 12.07 4.79
CA TYR A 507 -24.60 11.78 5.50
C TYR A 507 -23.33 12.26 4.76
N PRO A 508 -23.24 12.20 3.43
CA PRO A 508 -22.06 12.73 2.75
C PRO A 508 -21.89 14.26 2.80
N ASN A 509 -22.93 14.99 3.23
CA ASN A 509 -22.86 16.44 3.46
C ASN A 509 -22.88 16.79 4.96
N ILE A 510 -22.73 15.78 5.83
CA ILE A 510 -22.83 15.97 7.26
C ILE A 510 -21.65 16.79 7.78
N THR A 511 -21.92 17.63 8.76
CA THR A 511 -20.88 18.37 9.47
C THR A 511 -20.73 17.84 10.88
N ILE A 512 -19.59 18.12 11.50
CA ILE A 512 -19.32 17.72 12.89
C ILE A 512 -20.40 18.22 13.87
N GLU A 513 -21.12 19.29 13.54
CA GLU A 513 -22.21 19.86 14.35
C GLU A 513 -23.37 18.90 14.59
N LYS A 514 -23.54 17.91 13.70
CA LYS A 514 -24.57 16.86 13.84
C LYS A 514 -24.15 15.73 14.78
N ALA A 515 -22.87 15.66 15.16
CA ALA A 515 -22.42 14.72 16.18
C ALA A 515 -22.94 15.10 17.57
N SER A 516 -23.00 14.10 18.44
CA SER A 516 -23.39 14.20 19.85
C SER A 516 -22.68 15.38 20.51
N HIS A 517 -23.50 16.28 21.07
CA HIS A 517 -23.02 17.48 21.74
C HIS A 517 -22.08 17.13 22.90
N ALA A 518 -22.38 16.06 23.65
CA ALA A 518 -21.55 15.58 24.75
C ALA A 518 -20.15 15.12 24.26
N ARG A 519 -20.09 14.39 23.15
CA ARG A 519 -18.81 13.93 22.56
C ARG A 519 -17.98 15.11 22.06
N ARG A 520 -18.61 16.10 21.43
CA ARG A 520 -17.95 17.34 20.99
C ARG A 520 -17.40 18.17 22.15
N ILE A 521 -18.15 18.29 23.25
CA ILE A 521 -17.67 18.96 24.48
C ILE A 521 -16.46 18.23 25.04
N ALA A 522 -16.55 16.91 25.23
CA ALA A 522 -15.44 16.11 25.76
C ALA A 522 -14.17 16.28 24.93
N PHE A 523 -14.28 16.26 23.60
CA PHE A 523 -13.17 16.54 22.69
C PHE A 523 -12.62 17.96 22.89
N SER A 524 -13.49 18.97 22.92
CA SER A 524 -13.08 20.36 23.13
C SER A 524 -12.33 20.56 24.45
N GLU A 525 -12.77 19.92 25.53
CA GLU A 525 -12.14 20.04 26.84
C GLU A 525 -10.73 19.46 26.84
N VAL A 526 -10.52 18.31 26.19
CA VAL A 526 -9.20 17.70 26.06
C VAL A 526 -8.27 18.59 25.22
N VAL A 527 -8.73 19.11 24.07
CA VAL A 527 -7.91 20.02 23.24
C VAL A 527 -7.51 21.28 24.02
N LEU A 528 -8.44 21.87 24.78
CA LEU A 528 -8.16 23.04 25.62
C LEU A 528 -7.16 22.75 26.74
N ALA A 529 -7.27 21.58 27.37
CA ALA A 529 -6.32 21.15 28.40
C ALA A 529 -4.91 20.98 27.81
N ARG A 530 -4.80 20.37 26.62
CA ARG A 530 -3.53 20.12 25.95
C ARG A 530 -2.85 21.38 25.46
N ALA A 531 -3.59 22.32 24.89
CA ALA A 531 -3.04 23.60 24.50
C ALA A 531 -2.45 24.36 25.69
N ASP A 532 -3.08 24.27 26.87
CA ASP A 532 -2.53 24.88 28.09
C ASP A 532 -1.20 24.24 28.53
N THR A 533 -1.09 22.91 28.44
CA THR A 533 0.16 22.19 28.66
C THR A 533 1.26 22.65 27.71
N VAL A 534 1.01 22.64 26.40
CA VAL A 534 1.99 23.04 25.38
C VAL A 534 2.43 24.48 25.60
N MET A 535 1.49 25.41 25.82
CA MET A 535 1.84 26.81 26.10
C MET A 535 2.69 26.94 27.38
N SER A 536 2.46 26.07 28.38
CA SER A 536 3.28 26.05 29.60
C SER A 536 4.71 25.61 29.34
N GLU A 537 4.93 24.62 28.47
CA GLU A 537 6.26 24.13 28.08
C GLU A 537 7.06 25.20 27.33
N PHE A 538 6.40 26.02 26.51
CA PHE A 538 7.01 27.18 25.85
C PHE A 538 7.22 28.40 26.78
N GLY A 539 7.03 28.24 28.10
CA GLY A 539 7.26 29.30 29.08
C GLY A 539 6.25 30.44 29.04
N ILE A 540 5.07 30.24 28.42
CA ILE A 540 4.06 31.30 28.30
C ILE A 540 3.43 31.59 29.69
N PRO A 541 3.41 32.85 30.15
CA PRO A 541 2.86 33.21 31.46
C PRO A 541 1.40 32.82 31.62
N LYS A 542 1.01 32.37 32.81
CA LYS A 542 -0.38 31.94 33.15
C LYS A 542 -1.47 32.92 32.69
N PRO A 543 -1.34 34.26 32.83
CA PRO A 543 -2.37 35.20 32.37
C PRO A 543 -2.55 35.16 30.84
N VAL A 544 -1.44 35.05 30.09
CA VAL A 544 -1.44 34.97 28.63
C VAL A 544 -2.04 33.65 28.16
N ARG A 545 -1.69 32.53 28.83
CA ARG A 545 -2.30 31.21 28.58
C ARG A 545 -3.79 31.22 28.84
N TRP A 546 -4.22 31.84 29.93
CA TRP A 546 -5.64 31.95 30.27
C TRP A 546 -6.41 32.73 29.20
N VAL A 547 -5.87 33.86 28.71
CA VAL A 547 -6.47 34.63 27.61
C VAL A 547 -6.48 33.82 26.30
N ALA A 548 -5.35 33.24 25.90
CA ALA A 548 -5.24 32.42 24.69
C ALA A 548 -6.22 31.24 24.71
N ARG A 549 -6.31 30.53 25.83
CA ARG A 549 -7.21 29.39 26.01
C ARG A 549 -8.68 29.82 26.04
N THR A 550 -9.03 30.83 26.84
CA THR A 550 -10.43 31.16 27.16
C THR A 550 -11.07 32.06 26.11
N VAL A 551 -10.30 32.96 25.50
CA VAL A 551 -10.81 33.97 24.56
C VAL A 551 -10.65 33.52 23.12
N PHE A 552 -9.48 32.98 22.75
CA PHE A 552 -9.17 32.63 21.36
C PHE A 552 -9.46 31.18 21.04
N LEU A 553 -8.83 30.24 21.76
CA LEU A 553 -8.90 28.82 21.43
C LEU A 553 -10.27 28.22 21.70
N LYS A 554 -10.90 28.55 22.84
CA LYS A 554 -12.26 28.10 23.16
C LYS A 554 -13.28 28.61 22.15
N ARG A 555 -13.16 29.87 21.72
CA ARG A 555 -14.06 30.46 20.71
C ARG A 555 -13.82 29.86 19.32
N TRP A 556 -12.58 29.59 18.96
CA TRP A 556 -12.23 28.90 17.71
C TRP A 556 -12.74 27.46 17.70
N LEU A 557 -12.54 26.69 18.78
CA LEU A 557 -13.07 25.33 18.93
C LEU A 557 -14.60 25.31 18.90
N ALA A 558 -15.25 26.26 19.59
CA ALA A 558 -16.70 26.38 19.58
C ALA A 558 -17.23 26.62 18.16
N GLY A 559 -16.61 27.51 17.39
CA GLY A 559 -16.97 27.72 15.98
C GLY A 559 -16.68 26.51 15.08
N LYS A 560 -15.60 25.75 15.33
CA LYS A 560 -15.25 24.57 14.54
C LYS A 560 -16.10 23.34 14.86
N LEU A 561 -16.54 23.20 16.11
CA LEU A 561 -17.33 22.07 16.58
C LEU A 561 -18.83 22.38 16.63
N GLY A 562 -19.25 23.64 16.47
CA GLY A 562 -20.65 24.08 16.65
C GLY A 562 -21.13 23.99 18.09
N LEU A 563 -20.29 24.41 19.05
CA LEU A 563 -20.57 24.40 20.51
C LEU A 563 -21.04 25.75 21.05
#